data_AF-A0A336LTB6-F1
#
_entry.id   AF-A0A336LTB6-F1
#
_cell.length_a   1.000
_cell.length_b   1.000
_cell.length_c   1.000
_cell.angle_alpha   90.00
_cell.angle_beta   90.00
_cell.angle_gamma   90.00
#
_symmetry.space_group_name_H-M   'P 1'
#
loop_
_entity.id
_entity.type
_entity.pdbx_description
1 polymer ?
#
loop_
_entity_poly.entity_id
_entity_poly.type
_entity_poly.pdbx_seq_one_letter_code
_entity_poly.pdbx_strand_id
1 'polypeptide(L)'
;MITRIRNLVATQMLPRNLRISALLVAIYQVLIAHFLLFVMLLGLVHAEEMSTILSADIADHKEQEEYYFIPTLSTGESLNTVRFKSASHLAFVTLVILYIGTSISVIYLLSCLGLLIGTLRKRAELMLPWLILDSIGAILVLAVMVAAANSEFNVLYYSGGEIQYWIFCGIMTTFNLVIWLIVQAYYKTLRQMNKMRHVAAVPIPMPPVPRNDKIPYHYRKENMYLGENGLKHYVTDLVTEDSYLM
;
A
#
# COMPACT_ATOMS: atom_id res chain seq x y z
N MET A 1 30.93 6.32 -2.13
CA MET A 1 29.87 5.84 -1.21
C MET A 1 28.58 5.53 -1.95
N ILE A 2 28.06 6.45 -2.78
CA ILE A 2 26.87 6.27 -3.64
C ILE A 2 26.94 5.02 -4.53
N THR A 3 28.09 4.72 -5.13
CA THR A 3 28.30 3.51 -5.96
C THR A 3 28.23 2.21 -5.17
N ARG A 4 28.64 2.22 -3.89
CA ARG A 4 28.53 1.05 -2.99
C ARG A 4 27.07 0.82 -2.58
N ILE A 5 26.35 1.88 -2.25
CA ILE A 5 24.91 1.83 -1.95
C ILE A 5 24.14 1.34 -3.17
N ARG A 6 24.43 1.88 -4.36
CA ARG A 6 23.85 1.44 -5.64
C ARG A 6 24.12 -0.03 -5.92
N ASN A 7 25.34 -0.51 -5.65
CA ASN A 7 25.68 -1.92 -5.84
C ASN A 7 25.03 -2.84 -4.80
N LEU A 8 24.84 -2.38 -3.55
CA LEU A 8 24.10 -3.13 -2.52
C LEU A 8 22.61 -3.24 -2.85
N VAL A 9 22.03 -2.16 -3.37
CA VAL A 9 20.67 -2.16 -3.92
C VAL A 9 20.59 -3.09 -5.13
N ALA A 10 21.58 -3.05 -6.02
CA ALA A 10 21.63 -3.92 -7.20
C ALA A 10 21.81 -5.43 -6.86
N THR A 11 22.54 -5.77 -5.80
CA THR A 11 22.66 -7.17 -5.33
C THR A 11 21.41 -7.65 -4.59
N GLN A 12 20.68 -6.76 -3.91
CA GLN A 12 19.33 -7.05 -3.42
C GLN A 12 18.31 -7.19 -4.57
N MET A 13 18.57 -6.55 -5.72
CA MET A 13 17.76 -6.67 -6.93
C MET A 13 17.97 -7.99 -7.71
N LEU A 14 18.76 -8.93 -7.20
CA LEU A 14 18.86 -10.27 -7.80
C LEU A 14 17.47 -10.95 -7.74
N PRO A 15 16.93 -11.48 -8.85
CA PRO A 15 15.53 -11.93 -8.95
C PRO A 15 15.13 -12.98 -7.91
N ARG A 16 16.09 -13.75 -7.39
CA ARG A 16 15.87 -14.73 -6.32
C ARG A 16 15.68 -14.08 -4.94
N ASN A 17 16.48 -13.07 -4.62
CA ASN A 17 16.38 -12.32 -3.36
C ASN A 17 15.14 -11.41 -3.36
N LEU A 18 14.82 -10.84 -4.52
CA LEU A 18 13.66 -9.98 -4.74
C LEU A 18 12.32 -10.69 -4.48
N ARG A 19 12.24 -11.99 -4.81
CA ARG A 19 11.03 -12.79 -4.54
C ARG A 19 10.84 -13.06 -3.05
N ILE A 20 11.91 -13.38 -2.34
CA ILE A 20 11.86 -13.66 -0.90
C ILE A 20 11.54 -12.39 -0.13
N SER A 21 12.15 -11.25 -0.50
CA SER A 21 11.85 -9.97 0.13
C SER A 21 10.42 -9.50 -0.15
N ALA A 22 9.93 -9.62 -1.38
CA ALA A 22 8.53 -9.28 -1.71
C ALA A 22 7.53 -10.17 -0.97
N LEU A 23 7.82 -11.47 -0.81
CA LEU A 23 6.98 -12.38 -0.03
C LEU A 23 6.97 -11.98 1.46
N LEU A 24 8.13 -11.70 2.04
CA LEU A 24 8.26 -11.28 3.44
C LEU A 24 7.48 -9.98 3.69
N VAL A 25 7.62 -9.00 2.79
CA VAL A 25 6.85 -7.75 2.83
C VAL A 25 5.35 -8.02 2.75
N ALA A 26 4.91 -8.89 1.83
CA ALA A 26 3.48 -9.20 1.71
C ALA A 26 2.92 -9.84 2.99
N ILE A 27 3.64 -10.79 3.61
CA ILE A 27 3.25 -11.41 4.87
C ILE A 27 3.17 -10.37 5.99
N TYR A 28 4.22 -9.54 6.11
CA TYR A 28 4.28 -8.47 7.11
C TYR A 28 3.11 -7.49 6.97
N GLN A 29 2.81 -7.05 5.75
CA GLN A 29 1.70 -6.13 5.48
C GLN A 29 0.33 -6.74 5.78
N VAL A 30 0.15 -8.04 5.52
CA VAL A 30 -1.08 -8.74 5.89
C VAL A 30 -1.24 -8.78 7.42
N LEU A 31 -0.17 -9.05 8.18
CA LEU A 31 -0.23 -9.04 9.64
C LEU A 31 -0.56 -7.65 10.20
N ILE A 32 0.05 -6.59 9.67
CA ILE A 32 -0.28 -5.21 10.06
C ILE A 32 -1.74 -4.90 9.73
N ALA A 33 -2.20 -5.23 8.53
CA ALA A 33 -3.58 -4.95 8.12
C ALA A 33 -4.60 -5.66 9.04
N HIS A 34 -4.34 -6.91 9.44
CA HIS A 34 -5.18 -7.63 10.40
C HIS A 34 -5.16 -6.97 11.78
N PHE A 35 -3.98 -6.58 12.27
CA PHE A 35 -3.86 -5.88 13.55
C PHE A 35 -4.60 -4.55 13.54
N LEU A 36 -4.46 -3.76 12.47
CA LEU A 36 -5.19 -2.50 12.30
C LEU A 36 -6.70 -2.73 12.27
N LEU A 37 -7.18 -3.70 11.50
CA LEU A 37 -8.60 -4.04 11.46
C LEU A 37 -9.12 -4.44 12.85
N PHE A 38 -8.35 -5.24 13.59
CA PHE A 38 -8.71 -5.64 14.95
C PHE A 38 -8.84 -4.43 15.89
N VAL A 39 -7.88 -3.50 15.86
CA VAL A 39 -7.95 -2.26 16.66
C VAL A 39 -9.15 -1.39 16.27
N MET A 40 -9.46 -1.27 14.98
CA MET A 40 -10.62 -0.49 14.52
C MET A 40 -11.95 -1.11 14.96
N LEU A 41 -12.06 -2.45 14.89
CA LEU A 41 -13.25 -3.17 15.37
C LEU A 41 -13.41 -3.05 16.89
N LEU A 42 -12.32 -3.14 17.65
CA LEU A 42 -12.34 -2.88 19.08
C LEU A 42 -12.82 -1.45 19.35
N GLY A 43 -12.26 -0.46 18.66
CA GLY A 43 -12.68 0.94 18.79
C GLY A 43 -14.16 1.13 18.49
N LEU A 44 -14.68 0.47 17.45
CA LEU A 44 -16.09 0.54 17.07
C LEU A 44 -17.01 -0.02 18.17
N VAL A 45 -16.69 -1.20 18.72
CA VAL A 45 -17.48 -1.81 19.80
C VAL A 45 -17.51 -0.93 21.05
N HIS A 46 -16.36 -0.37 21.45
CA HIS A 46 -16.30 0.52 22.61
C HIS A 46 -17.05 1.84 22.37
N ALA A 47 -16.99 2.38 21.16
CA ALA A 47 -17.74 3.58 20.80
C ALA A 47 -19.25 3.34 20.75
N GLU A 48 -19.68 2.16 20.28
CA GLU A 48 -21.09 1.76 20.31
C GLU A 48 -21.58 1.63 21.75
N GLU A 49 -20.82 0.94 22.62
CA GLU A 49 -21.15 0.82 24.05
C GLU A 49 -21.26 2.22 24.70
N MET A 50 -20.27 3.09 24.49
CA MET A 50 -20.30 4.47 25.01
C MET A 50 -21.51 5.25 24.50
N SER A 51 -21.89 5.10 23.23
CA SER A 51 -23.08 5.75 22.66
C SER A 51 -24.37 5.23 23.28
N THR A 52 -24.46 3.93 23.58
CA THR A 52 -25.65 3.36 24.21
C THR A 52 -25.83 3.86 25.64
N ILE A 53 -24.75 3.88 26.43
CA ILE A 53 -24.76 4.43 27.80
C ILE A 53 -25.17 5.89 27.78
N LEU A 54 -24.59 6.70 26.88
CA LEU A 54 -24.96 8.11 26.75
C LEU A 54 -26.44 8.30 26.39
N SER A 55 -27.00 7.44 25.55
CA SER A 55 -28.43 7.51 25.20
C SER A 55 -29.34 7.15 26.38
N ALA A 56 -28.91 6.22 27.24
CA ALA A 56 -29.59 5.89 28.48
C ALA A 56 -29.52 7.06 29.48
N ASP A 57 -28.34 7.65 29.68
CA ASP A 57 -28.16 8.82 30.55
C ASP A 57 -29.03 10.02 30.11
N ILE A 58 -29.18 10.24 28.80
CA ILE A 58 -30.06 11.28 28.25
C ILE A 58 -31.53 10.99 28.55
N ALA A 59 -31.95 9.72 28.45
CA ALA A 59 -33.33 9.32 28.74
C ALA A 59 -33.65 9.48 30.24
N ASP A 60 -32.78 8.99 31.11
CA ASP A 60 -32.91 9.12 32.56
C ASP A 60 -32.94 10.60 32.99
N HIS A 61 -32.10 11.44 32.37
CA HIS A 61 -32.11 12.87 32.68
C HIS A 61 -33.41 13.56 32.24
N LYS A 62 -33.96 13.17 31.09
CA LYS A 62 -35.22 13.69 30.59
C LYS A 62 -36.40 13.30 31.49
N GLU A 63 -36.38 12.07 32.03
CA GLU A 63 -37.37 11.65 33.02
C GLU A 63 -37.25 12.50 34.30
N GLN A 64 -36.03 12.77 34.79
CA GLN A 64 -35.83 13.61 35.98
C GLN A 64 -36.29 15.06 35.79
N GLU A 65 -36.13 15.64 34.59
CA GLU A 65 -36.63 16.98 34.24
C GLU A 65 -38.16 17.08 34.34
N GLU A 66 -38.90 15.97 34.23
CA GLU A 66 -40.36 15.95 34.39
C GLU A 66 -40.80 16.05 35.86
N TYR A 67 -39.99 15.54 36.79
CA TYR A 67 -40.35 15.46 38.22
C TYR A 67 -39.74 16.57 39.08
N TYR A 68 -38.60 17.16 38.67
CA TYR A 68 -37.87 18.14 39.47
C TYR A 68 -37.56 19.41 38.68
N PHE A 69 -37.71 20.57 39.32
CA PHE A 69 -37.32 21.85 38.72
C PHE A 69 -35.79 21.95 38.64
N ILE A 70 -35.26 21.95 37.41
CA ILE A 70 -33.82 22.10 37.16
C ILE A 70 -33.51 23.56 36.86
N PRO A 71 -32.50 24.18 37.52
CA PRO A 71 -32.13 25.56 37.25
C PRO A 71 -31.63 25.73 35.81
N THR A 72 -32.31 26.57 35.04
CA THR A 72 -32.01 26.88 33.64
C THR A 72 -31.06 28.08 33.54
N LEU A 73 -30.20 28.07 32.51
CA LEU A 73 -29.35 29.23 32.16
C LEU A 73 -30.22 30.38 31.59
N SER A 74 -29.62 31.54 31.35
CA SER A 74 -30.28 32.72 30.73
C SER A 74 -30.86 32.45 29.34
N THR A 75 -30.44 31.38 28.68
CA THR A 75 -30.94 30.88 27.39
C THR A 75 -32.17 29.96 27.50
N GLY A 76 -32.62 29.63 28.71
CA GLY A 76 -33.77 28.75 28.95
C GLY A 76 -33.47 27.25 28.89
N GLU A 77 -32.22 26.86 28.62
CA GLU A 77 -31.75 25.46 28.64
C GLU A 77 -30.99 25.14 29.94
N SER A 78 -31.08 23.90 30.43
CA SER A 78 -30.25 23.44 31.54
C SER A 78 -28.79 23.27 31.09
N LEU A 79 -27.81 23.48 31.97
CA LEU A 79 -26.39 23.30 31.60
C LEU A 79 -26.10 21.85 31.15
N ASN A 80 -26.84 20.90 31.70
CA ASN A 80 -26.70 19.49 31.39
C ASN A 80 -27.24 19.16 30.00
N THR A 81 -28.35 19.74 29.55
CA THR A 81 -28.86 19.50 28.18
C THR A 81 -27.86 19.95 27.11
N VAL A 82 -27.19 21.10 27.33
CA VAL A 82 -26.12 21.57 26.43
C VAL A 82 -24.95 20.59 26.39
N ARG A 83 -24.53 20.06 27.54
CA ARG A 83 -23.45 19.05 27.63
C ARG A 83 -23.83 17.75 26.94
N PHE A 84 -25.05 17.27 27.16
CA PHE A 84 -25.56 16.05 26.51
C PHE A 84 -25.65 16.19 25.00
N LYS A 85 -26.09 17.35 24.50
CA LYS A 85 -26.11 17.64 23.06
C LYS A 85 -24.70 17.62 22.45
N SER A 86 -23.73 18.23 23.14
CA SER A 86 -22.32 18.20 22.71
C SER A 86 -21.74 16.79 22.75
N ALA A 87 -21.97 16.04 23.82
CA ALA A 87 -21.52 14.66 23.97
C ALA A 87 -22.15 13.74 22.91
N SER A 88 -23.45 13.90 22.63
CA SER A 88 -24.16 13.12 21.61
C SER A 88 -23.61 13.41 20.21
N HIS A 89 -23.38 14.68 19.88
CA HIS A 89 -22.75 15.05 18.63
C HIS A 89 -21.33 14.46 18.50
N LEU A 90 -20.53 14.52 19.55
CA LEU A 90 -19.18 13.94 19.55
C LEU A 90 -19.21 12.42 19.39
N ALA A 91 -20.09 11.72 20.11
CA ALA A 91 -20.28 10.27 20.02
C ALA A 91 -20.73 9.84 18.61
N PHE A 92 -21.63 10.62 17.99
CA PHE A 92 -22.05 10.36 16.62
C PHE A 92 -20.88 10.54 15.63
N VAL A 93 -20.11 11.63 15.74
CA VAL A 93 -18.96 11.88 14.88
C VAL A 93 -17.89 10.80 15.03
N THR A 94 -17.58 10.37 16.26
CA THR A 94 -16.60 9.30 16.50
C THR A 94 -17.07 7.96 15.92
N LEU A 95 -18.35 7.60 16.08
CA LEU A 95 -18.91 6.41 15.44
C LEU A 95 -18.79 6.46 13.92
N VAL A 96 -19.17 7.58 13.30
CA VAL A 96 -19.05 7.76 11.84
C VAL A 96 -17.60 7.60 11.37
N ILE A 97 -16.65 8.21 12.07
CA ILE A 97 -15.22 8.09 11.76
C ILE A 97 -14.76 6.62 11.90
N LEU A 98 -15.18 5.92 12.95
CA LEU A 98 -14.82 4.51 13.17
C LEU A 98 -15.42 3.58 12.12
N TYR A 99 -16.66 3.81 11.67
CA TYR A 99 -17.27 3.07 10.57
C TYR A 99 -16.52 3.28 9.25
N ILE A 100 -16.20 4.53 8.91
CA ILE A 100 -15.43 4.86 7.71
C ILE A 100 -14.03 4.23 7.80
N GLY A 101 -13.37 4.37 8.95
CA GLY A 101 -12.05 3.82 9.20
C GLY A 101 -12.02 2.30 9.11
N THR A 102 -13.01 1.60 9.68
CA THR A 102 -13.17 0.15 9.56
C THR A 102 -13.34 -0.27 8.10
N SER A 103 -14.16 0.46 7.34
CA SER A 103 -14.36 0.21 5.92
C SER A 103 -13.04 0.34 5.13
N ILE A 104 -12.25 1.38 5.41
CA ILE A 104 -10.93 1.57 4.82
C ILE A 104 -9.98 0.44 5.22
N SER A 105 -9.97 0.01 6.48
CA SER A 105 -9.14 -1.11 6.95
C SER A 105 -9.49 -2.43 6.28
N VAL A 106 -10.77 -2.71 6.03
CA VAL A 106 -11.21 -3.90 5.27
C VAL A 106 -10.73 -3.82 3.83
N ILE A 107 -10.88 -2.68 3.15
CA ILE A 107 -10.39 -2.48 1.78
C ILE A 107 -8.87 -2.67 1.73
N TYR A 108 -8.14 -2.13 2.71
CA TYR A 108 -6.70 -2.30 2.83
C TYR A 108 -6.33 -3.78 3.02
N LEU A 109 -7.02 -4.50 3.90
CA LEU A 109 -6.83 -5.93 4.11
C LEU A 109 -7.01 -6.73 2.81
N LEU A 110 -8.09 -6.47 2.08
CA LEU A 110 -8.37 -7.12 0.80
C LEU A 110 -7.27 -6.82 -0.22
N SER A 111 -6.75 -5.59 -0.25
CA SER A 111 -5.62 -5.21 -1.10
C SER A 111 -4.33 -5.96 -0.72
N CYS A 112 -4.04 -6.12 0.57
CA CYS A 112 -2.89 -6.86 1.08
C CYS A 112 -2.98 -8.36 0.79
N LEU A 113 -4.19 -8.94 0.87
CA LEU A 113 -4.44 -10.31 0.44
C LEU A 113 -4.22 -10.47 -1.07
N GLY A 114 -4.65 -9.48 -1.87
CA GLY A 114 -4.35 -9.41 -3.30
C GLY A 114 -2.84 -9.40 -3.59
N LEU A 115 -2.07 -8.62 -2.84
CA LEU A 115 -0.61 -8.60 -2.91
C LEU A 115 0.00 -9.97 -2.58
N LEU A 116 -0.44 -10.62 -1.51
CA LEU A 116 0.05 -11.94 -1.10
C LEU A 116 -0.28 -13.02 -2.15
N ILE A 117 -1.51 -13.03 -2.67
CA ILE A 117 -1.90 -13.97 -3.72
C ILE A 117 -1.14 -13.68 -5.02
N GLY A 118 -0.95 -12.40 -5.37
CA GLY A 118 -0.20 -11.96 -6.54
C GLY A 118 1.26 -12.41 -6.50
N THR A 119 1.92 -12.29 -5.34
CA THR A 119 3.30 -12.75 -5.13
C THR A 119 3.42 -14.28 -5.14
N LEU A 120 2.46 -15.01 -4.57
CA LEU A 120 2.44 -16.47 -4.59
C LEU A 120 2.15 -17.06 -5.98
N ARG A 121 1.11 -16.56 -6.66
CA ARG A 121 0.66 -17.04 -7.97
C ARG A 121 1.41 -16.43 -9.15
N LYS A 122 2.39 -15.54 -8.90
CA LYS A 122 3.16 -14.84 -9.94
C LYS A 122 2.27 -14.09 -10.93
N ARG A 123 1.15 -13.52 -10.46
CA ARG A 123 0.23 -12.70 -11.26
C ARG A 123 0.39 -11.23 -10.90
N ALA A 124 0.95 -10.46 -11.83
CA ALA A 124 1.25 -9.03 -11.63
C ALA A 124 -0.03 -8.19 -11.45
N GLU A 125 -1.13 -8.58 -12.08
CA GLU A 125 -2.42 -7.85 -12.05
C GLU A 125 -2.99 -7.70 -10.64
N LEU A 126 -2.82 -8.71 -9.77
CA LEU A 126 -3.34 -8.69 -8.41
C LEU A 126 -2.54 -7.82 -7.43
N MET A 127 -1.32 -7.43 -7.82
CA MET A 127 -0.46 -6.57 -7.00
C MET A 127 -0.77 -5.08 -7.19
N LEU A 128 -1.44 -4.73 -8.28
CA LEU A 128 -1.67 -3.35 -8.70
C LEU A 128 -2.60 -2.57 -7.76
N PRO A 129 -3.72 -3.13 -7.25
CA PRO A 129 -4.61 -2.43 -6.33
C PRO A 129 -3.89 -1.98 -5.04
N TRP A 130 -3.04 -2.84 -4.47
CA TRP A 130 -2.26 -2.50 -3.28
C TRP A 130 -1.26 -1.38 -3.56
N LEU A 131 -0.57 -1.42 -4.70
CA LEU A 131 0.44 -0.43 -5.05
C LEU A 131 -0.14 0.97 -5.25
N ILE A 132 -1.35 1.06 -5.82
CA ILE A 132 -2.10 2.31 -5.95
C ILE A 132 -2.56 2.80 -4.57
N LEU A 133 -3.17 1.93 -3.79
CA LEU A 133 -3.72 2.28 -2.49
C LEU A 133 -2.63 2.78 -1.53
N ASP A 134 -1.49 2.08 -1.47
CA ASP A 134 -0.33 2.49 -0.67
C ASP A 134 0.24 3.83 -1.15
N SER A 135 0.27 4.09 -2.46
CA SER A 135 0.75 5.39 -2.99
C SER A 135 -0.17 6.56 -2.61
N ILE A 136 -1.49 6.37 -2.66
CA ILE A 136 -2.46 7.38 -2.23
C ILE A 136 -2.35 7.59 -0.71
N GLY A 137 -2.23 6.50 0.05
CA GLY A 137 -2.03 6.54 1.50
C GLY A 137 -0.77 7.31 1.89
N ALA A 138 0.36 7.06 1.21
CA ALA A 138 1.61 7.76 1.46
C ALA A 138 1.51 9.27 1.20
N ILE A 139 0.83 9.69 0.13
CA ILE A 139 0.58 11.11 -0.16
C ILE A 139 -0.29 11.75 0.93
N LEU A 140 -1.35 11.06 1.36
CA LEU A 140 -2.24 11.53 2.42
C LEU A 140 -1.48 11.69 3.75
N VAL A 141 -0.68 10.70 4.13
CA VAL A 141 0.15 10.74 5.35
C VAL A 141 1.15 11.89 5.27
N LEU A 142 1.80 12.09 4.13
CA LEU A 142 2.73 13.21 3.94
C LEU A 142 2.02 14.57 4.05
N ALA A 143 0.82 14.69 3.48
CA ALA A 143 0.01 15.90 3.59
C ALA A 143 -0.38 16.19 5.04
N VAL A 144 -0.78 15.16 5.80
CA VAL A 144 -1.09 15.27 7.23
C VAL A 144 0.16 15.65 8.03
N MET A 145 1.32 15.06 7.75
CA MET A 145 2.58 15.41 8.42
C MET A 145 2.97 16.87 8.21
N VAL A 146 2.78 17.40 6.99
CA VAL A 146 3.04 18.80 6.65
C VAL A 146 2.01 19.73 7.29
N ALA A 147 0.72 19.35 7.25
CA ALA A 147 -0.34 20.12 7.91
C ALA A 147 -0.12 20.20 9.43
N ALA A 148 0.27 19.09 10.05
CA ALA A 148 0.62 19.04 11.47
C ALA A 148 1.82 19.94 11.80
N ALA A 149 2.85 19.95 10.93
CA ALA A 149 4.01 20.82 11.09
C ALA A 149 3.67 22.32 11.03
N ASN A 150 2.67 22.70 10.22
CA ASN A 150 2.24 24.08 10.02
C ASN A 150 1.16 24.55 11.00
N SER A 151 0.50 23.62 11.70
CA SER A 151 -0.54 23.96 12.66
C SER A 151 0.03 24.52 13.96
N GLU A 152 -0.65 25.47 14.59
CA GLU A 152 -0.32 26.02 15.92
C GLU A 152 -0.38 24.94 17.04
N PHE A 153 -0.86 23.74 16.73
CA PHE A 153 -0.93 22.56 17.61
C PHE A 153 0.43 21.89 17.87
N ASN A 154 1.51 22.62 17.63
CA ASN A 154 2.85 22.14 17.70
C ASN A 154 3.31 22.14 19.18
N VAL A 155 2.85 21.15 19.94
CA VAL A 155 3.28 20.90 21.34
C VAL A 155 4.82 20.76 21.43
N LEU A 156 5.49 20.43 20.30
CA LEU A 156 6.95 20.39 20.18
C LEU A 156 7.64 21.76 20.01
N TYR A 157 6.91 22.81 19.62
CA TYR A 157 7.49 24.17 19.48
C TYR A 157 7.91 24.73 20.84
N TYR A 158 7.23 24.32 21.91
CA TYR A 158 7.59 24.69 23.29
C TYR A 158 8.74 23.86 23.88
N SER A 159 9.15 22.74 23.25
CA SER A 159 10.17 21.83 23.79
C SER A 159 11.50 21.82 23.00
N GLY A 160 11.66 22.67 21.97
CA GLY A 160 12.90 22.75 21.17
C GLY A 160 13.17 21.51 20.30
N GLY A 161 12.14 20.70 20.01
CA GLY A 161 12.29 19.39 19.35
C GLY A 161 11.94 19.35 17.86
N GLU A 162 11.86 20.49 17.16
CA GLU A 162 11.48 20.56 15.74
C GLU A 162 12.27 19.60 14.84
N ILE A 163 13.59 19.55 15.02
CA ILE A 163 14.48 18.69 14.24
C ILE A 163 14.17 17.21 14.50
N GLN A 164 13.81 16.84 15.74
CA GLN A 164 13.49 15.45 16.09
C GLN A 164 12.20 14.98 15.39
N TYR A 165 11.18 15.83 15.33
CA TYR A 165 9.95 15.56 14.58
C TYR A 165 10.23 15.33 13.10
N TRP A 166 11.02 16.22 12.47
CA TRP A 166 11.39 16.08 11.06
C TRP A 166 12.23 14.83 10.78
N ILE A 167 13.17 14.49 11.66
CA ILE A 167 13.95 13.25 11.56
C ILE A 167 13.04 12.04 11.65
N PHE A 168 12.12 12.00 12.63
CA PHE A 168 11.19 10.89 12.80
C PHE A 168 10.29 10.71 11.56
N CYS A 169 9.69 11.81 11.07
CA CYS A 169 8.86 11.79 9.87
C CYS A 169 9.66 11.36 8.63
N GLY A 170 10.89 11.83 8.49
CA GLY A 170 11.79 11.46 7.40
C GLY A 170 12.14 9.97 7.41
N ILE A 171 12.44 9.42 8.59
CA ILE A 171 12.72 7.98 8.75
C ILE A 171 11.50 7.15 8.36
N MET A 172 10.31 7.48 8.88
CA MET A 172 9.07 6.77 8.57
C MET A 172 8.74 6.80 7.08
N THR A 173 8.85 7.97 6.45
CA THR A 173 8.61 8.13 5.01
C THR A 173 9.61 7.32 4.19
N THR A 174 10.88 7.32 4.58
CA THR A 174 11.93 6.57 3.89
C THR A 174 11.68 5.06 3.97
N PHE A 175 11.29 4.54 5.13
CA PHE A 175 10.94 3.12 5.26
C PHE A 175 9.75 2.73 4.39
N ASN A 176 8.69 3.55 4.36
CA ASN A 176 7.53 3.31 3.50
C ASN A 176 7.93 3.31 2.00
N LEU A 177 8.74 4.28 1.57
CA LEU A 177 9.27 4.33 0.20
C LEU A 177 10.11 3.10 -0.16
N VAL A 178 10.96 2.61 0.75
CA VAL A 178 11.76 1.40 0.51
C VAL A 178 10.86 0.18 0.30
N ILE A 179 9.84 0.00 1.14
CA ILE A 179 8.86 -1.09 1.00
C ILE A 179 8.15 -1.00 -0.35
N TRP A 180 7.66 0.20 -0.70
CA TRP A 180 6.98 0.44 -1.96
C TRP A 180 7.89 0.13 -3.17
N LEU A 181 9.16 0.57 -3.14
CA LEU A 181 10.14 0.30 -4.19
C LEU A 181 10.44 -1.18 -4.36
N ILE A 182 10.52 -1.95 -3.27
CA ILE A 182 10.73 -3.41 -3.34
C ILE A 182 9.56 -4.07 -4.08
N VAL A 183 8.32 -3.72 -3.72
CA VAL A 183 7.12 -4.27 -4.35
C VAL A 183 7.00 -3.82 -5.81
N GLN A 184 7.31 -2.56 -6.10
CA GLN A 184 7.30 -2.02 -7.46
C GLN A 184 8.35 -2.68 -8.36
N ALA A 185 9.57 -2.89 -7.84
CA ALA A 185 10.62 -3.61 -8.54
C ALA A 185 10.17 -5.03 -8.87
N TYR A 186 9.58 -5.73 -7.89
CA TYR A 186 9.05 -7.08 -8.10
C TYR A 186 7.93 -7.12 -9.15
N TYR A 187 7.00 -6.15 -9.10
CA TYR A 187 5.96 -5.99 -10.10
C TYR A 187 6.53 -5.77 -11.51
N LYS A 188 7.52 -4.89 -11.68
CA LYS A 188 8.18 -4.62 -12.96
C LYS A 188 8.89 -5.87 -13.50
N THR A 189 9.64 -6.58 -12.67
CA THR A 189 10.30 -7.83 -13.06
C THR A 189 9.28 -8.87 -13.53
N LEU A 190 8.16 -9.00 -12.84
CA LEU A 190 7.10 -9.94 -13.20
C LEU A 190 6.41 -9.58 -14.52
N ARG A 191 6.15 -8.29 -14.76
CA ARG A 191 5.59 -7.80 -16.02
C ARG A 191 6.55 -8.01 -17.19
N GLN A 192 7.84 -7.76 -16.99
CA GLN A 192 8.86 -8.00 -18.00
C GLN A 192 8.95 -9.50 -18.37
N MET A 193 8.95 -10.39 -17.38
CA MET A 193 8.93 -11.84 -17.61
C MET A 193 7.67 -12.28 -18.37
N ASN A 194 6.49 -11.77 -18.02
CA ASN A 194 5.26 -12.10 -18.74
C ASN A 194 5.27 -11.58 -20.19
N LYS A 195 5.74 -10.35 -20.43
CA LYS A 195 5.88 -9.80 -21.78
C LYS A 195 6.82 -10.67 -22.63
N MET A 196 7.96 -11.07 -22.07
CA MET A 196 8.90 -11.97 -22.75
C MET A 196 8.30 -13.35 -23.03
N ARG A 197 7.49 -13.90 -22.11
CA ARG A 197 6.80 -15.17 -22.33
C ARG A 197 5.80 -15.11 -23.49
N HIS A 198 5.09 -13.99 -23.64
CA HIS A 198 4.19 -13.80 -24.78
C HIS A 198 4.94 -13.63 -26.10
N VAL A 199 6.05 -12.90 -26.11
CA VAL A 199 6.88 -12.72 -27.31
C VAL A 199 7.61 -14.02 -27.71
N ALA A 200 8.10 -14.79 -26.74
CA ALA A 200 8.70 -16.11 -26.99
C ALA A 200 7.66 -17.19 -27.38
N ALA A 201 6.37 -16.95 -27.17
CA ALA A 201 5.30 -17.85 -27.61
C ALA A 201 4.92 -17.64 -29.09
N VAL A 202 5.42 -16.58 -29.74
CA VAL A 202 5.32 -16.44 -31.20
C VAL A 202 6.27 -17.48 -31.80
N PRO A 203 5.76 -18.44 -32.59
CA PRO A 203 6.61 -19.45 -33.20
C PRO A 203 7.59 -18.75 -34.13
N ILE A 204 8.89 -18.92 -33.88
CA ILE A 204 9.92 -18.49 -34.81
C ILE A 204 9.67 -19.29 -36.11
N PRO A 205 9.41 -18.64 -37.25
CA PRO A 205 9.20 -19.35 -38.51
C PRO A 205 10.50 -20.11 -38.83
N MET A 206 10.45 -21.44 -38.67
CA MET A 206 11.56 -22.30 -38.99
C MET A 206 11.61 -22.45 -40.52
N PRO A 207 12.77 -22.29 -41.17
CA PRO A 207 12.90 -22.63 -42.58
C PRO A 207 12.58 -24.13 -42.77
N PRO A 208 12.08 -24.53 -43.95
CA PRO A 208 11.72 -25.93 -44.21
C PRO A 208 12.90 -26.84 -43.89
N VAL A 209 12.67 -27.77 -42.96
CA VAL A 209 13.70 -28.69 -42.47
C VAL A 209 14.17 -29.54 -43.65
N PRO A 210 15.45 -29.52 -44.03
CA PRO A 210 15.95 -30.45 -45.04
C PRO A 210 15.78 -31.88 -44.51
N ARG A 211 15.51 -32.81 -45.43
CA ARG A 211 15.12 -34.25 -45.33
C ARG A 211 15.76 -35.15 -44.24
N ASN A 212 16.64 -34.61 -43.39
CA ASN A 212 17.47 -35.29 -42.42
C ASN A 212 17.07 -35.01 -40.94
N ASP A 213 15.88 -34.46 -40.67
CA ASP A 213 15.31 -34.19 -39.32
C ASP A 213 16.20 -33.39 -38.35
N LYS A 214 17.28 -32.77 -38.86
CA LYS A 214 18.20 -31.98 -38.05
C LYS A 214 17.77 -30.53 -38.05
N ILE A 215 17.27 -30.09 -36.90
CA ILE A 215 17.03 -28.67 -36.61
C ILE A 215 18.36 -27.92 -36.83
N PRO A 216 18.38 -26.86 -37.67
CA PRO A 216 19.61 -26.13 -37.95
C PRO A 216 20.21 -25.55 -36.66
N TYR A 217 21.55 -25.54 -36.57
CA TYR A 217 22.30 -25.21 -35.34
C TYR A 217 21.85 -23.89 -34.67
N HIS A 218 21.50 -22.89 -35.48
CA HIS A 218 21.05 -21.58 -35.00
C HIS A 218 19.69 -21.63 -34.28
N TYR A 219 18.83 -22.59 -34.62
CA TYR A 219 17.51 -22.79 -34.00
C TYR A 219 17.56 -23.67 -32.74
N ARG A 220 18.76 -24.07 -32.28
CA ARG A 220 18.91 -24.78 -31.01
C ARG A 220 18.83 -23.81 -29.83
N LYS A 221 18.18 -24.27 -28.76
CA LYS A 221 17.93 -23.48 -27.54
C LYS A 221 19.21 -22.94 -26.90
N GLU A 222 20.32 -23.69 -26.98
CA GLU A 222 21.64 -23.25 -26.48
C GLU A 222 22.24 -22.05 -27.23
N ASN A 223 21.81 -21.78 -28.47
CA ASN A 223 22.37 -20.75 -29.35
C ASN A 223 21.45 -19.54 -29.54
N MET A 224 20.46 -19.39 -28.65
CA MET A 224 19.59 -18.22 -28.61
C MET A 224 19.94 -17.37 -27.39
N TYR A 225 20.04 -16.07 -27.57
CA TYR A 225 20.24 -15.13 -26.48
C TYR A 225 19.01 -14.25 -26.28
N LEU A 226 18.96 -13.62 -25.11
CA LEU A 226 17.84 -12.81 -24.68
C LEU A 226 18.00 -11.39 -25.22
N GLY A 227 17.22 -11.02 -26.24
CA GLY A 227 17.17 -9.67 -26.80
C GLY A 227 15.97 -8.86 -26.28
N GLU A 228 15.96 -7.56 -26.55
CA GLU A 228 14.88 -6.64 -26.11
C GLU A 228 13.49 -7.02 -26.63
N ASN A 229 13.44 -7.76 -27.75
CA ASN A 229 12.21 -8.22 -28.41
C ASN A 229 12.06 -9.75 -28.40
N GLY A 230 12.59 -10.45 -27.39
CA GLY A 230 12.44 -11.91 -27.23
C GLY A 230 13.72 -12.70 -27.44
N LEU A 231 13.59 -14.03 -27.62
CA LEU A 231 14.73 -14.90 -27.93
C LEU A 231 15.18 -14.63 -29.37
N LYS A 232 16.44 -14.21 -29.54
CA LYS A 232 17.06 -13.90 -30.82
C LYS A 232 18.21 -14.87 -31.14
N HIS A 233 18.53 -15.00 -32.43
CA HIS A 233 19.68 -15.76 -32.92
C HIS A 233 20.91 -14.85 -33.08
N TYR A 234 22.10 -15.35 -32.74
CA TYR A 234 23.38 -14.63 -32.88
C TYR A 234 23.67 -14.12 -34.30
N VAL A 235 23.05 -14.72 -35.31
CA VAL A 235 23.33 -14.42 -36.72
C VAL A 235 22.48 -13.27 -37.26
N THR A 236 21.28 -13.04 -36.70
CA THR A 236 20.38 -11.98 -37.20
C THR A 236 20.91 -10.57 -36.94
N ASP A 237 21.59 -10.33 -35.82
CA ASP A 237 22.09 -8.98 -35.51
C ASP A 237 23.34 -8.61 -36.37
N LEU A 238 24.19 -9.58 -36.74
CA LEU A 238 25.37 -9.36 -37.60
C LEU A 238 25.01 -9.02 -39.05
N VAL A 239 23.90 -9.57 -39.57
CA VAL A 239 23.46 -9.26 -40.94
C VAL A 239 22.76 -7.91 -41.00
N THR A 240 22.09 -7.48 -39.93
CA THR A 240 21.43 -6.16 -39.91
C THR A 240 22.41 -5.00 -39.77
N GLU A 241 23.48 -5.10 -38.97
CA GLU A 241 24.43 -3.97 -38.82
C GLU A 241 25.23 -3.69 -40.11
N ASP A 242 25.58 -4.72 -40.89
CA ASP A 242 26.29 -4.53 -42.16
C ASP A 242 25.38 -4.09 -43.33
N SER A 243 24.05 -4.18 -43.17
CA SER A 243 23.08 -3.78 -44.21
C SER A 243 22.65 -2.31 -44.16
N TYR A 244 23.16 -1.52 -43.19
CA TYR A 244 22.98 -0.06 -43.14
C TYR A 244 24.22 0.73 -43.60
N LEU A 245 25.24 0.04 -44.12
CA LEU A 245 26.49 0.65 -44.62
C LEU A 245 26.81 0.31 -46.10
N MET A 246 25.80 -0.07 -46.89
CA MET A 246 25.88 -0.04 -48.36
C MET A 246 24.72 0.75 -48.97
#